data_AF-A0A4Q1ZXB4-F1
#
_entry.id   AF-A0A4Q1ZXB4-F1
#
_cell.length_a   1.000
_cell.length_b   1.000
_cell.length_c   1.000
_cell.angle_alpha   90.00
_cell.angle_beta   90.00
_cell.angle_gamma   90.00
#
_symmetry.space_group_name_H-M   'P 1'
#
loop_
_entity.id
_entity.type
_entity.pdbx_description
1 polymer ?
#
loop_
_entity_poly.entity_id
_entity_poly.type
_entity_poly.pdbx_seq_one_letter_code
_entity_poly.pdbx_strand_id
1 'polypeptide(L)'
;MNTQEKSTYTFSISEAIKYAQNDLIETWLTNFLSGIGNNPGLASGLRIEPRNYLGPVLVDLKTFNRCCGPEPEMKHHEPTGNFEARVKSIEQAIVSGYEMPPLLVNLEKGALELTDGNHRYESLLRAGYTHYWTIFWETRRAEKPKAFEDLITVHPAFNDLEALKATQNEHSTFIKRLR
;
A
#
# COMPACT_ATOMS: atom_id res chain seq x y z
N MET A 1 35.49 -4.79 15.45
CA MET A 1 34.38 -3.81 15.45
C MET A 1 33.51 -4.14 14.25
N ASN A 2 32.31 -4.67 14.49
CA ASN A 2 31.41 -5.06 13.41
C ASN A 2 30.60 -3.82 13.02
N THR A 3 30.93 -3.23 11.88
CA THR A 3 30.20 -2.11 11.29
C THR A 3 28.85 -2.67 10.86
N GLN A 4 27.80 -2.39 11.64
CA GLN A 4 26.44 -2.62 11.17
C GLN A 4 26.25 -1.75 9.92
N GLU A 5 26.25 -2.37 8.74
CA GLU A 5 25.71 -1.76 7.54
C GLU A 5 24.29 -1.30 7.89
N LYS A 6 24.10 0.02 8.01
CA LYS A 6 22.77 0.60 7.92
C LYS A 6 22.26 0.22 6.54
N SER A 7 21.47 -0.84 6.46
CA SER A 7 20.83 -1.25 5.23
C SER A 7 20.10 -0.05 4.64
N THR A 8 20.57 0.39 3.47
CA THR A 8 19.97 1.45 2.67
C THR A 8 18.72 0.91 1.98
N TYR A 9 17.79 0.35 2.74
CA TYR A 9 16.50 -0.09 2.21
C TYR A 9 15.78 1.14 1.69
N THR A 10 15.57 1.17 0.38
CA THR A 10 14.82 2.22 -0.29
C THR A 10 13.42 1.68 -0.42
N PHE A 11 12.57 1.93 0.58
CA PHE A 11 11.18 1.47 0.55
C PHE A 11 10.45 2.13 -0.62
N SER A 12 10.36 1.40 -1.71
CA SER A 12 9.79 1.81 -2.98
C SER A 12 8.87 0.73 -3.55
N ILE A 13 8.10 1.05 -4.59
CA ILE A 13 7.30 0.05 -5.31
C ILE A 13 8.19 -1.06 -5.86
N SER A 14 9.27 -0.70 -6.56
CA SER A 14 10.20 -1.68 -7.14
C SER A 14 10.80 -2.63 -6.09
N GLU A 15 11.09 -2.13 -4.89
CA GLU A 15 11.56 -2.99 -3.79
C GLU A 15 10.44 -3.89 -3.28
N ALA A 16 9.23 -3.35 -3.03
CA ALA A 16 8.09 -4.12 -2.57
C ALA A 16 7.74 -5.26 -3.53
N ILE A 17 7.82 -5.05 -4.84
CA ILE A 17 7.60 -6.10 -5.84
C ILE A 17 8.66 -7.19 -5.77
N LYS A 18 9.94 -6.84 -5.63
CA LYS A 18 11.00 -7.85 -5.47
C LYS A 18 10.75 -8.70 -4.22
N TYR A 19 10.34 -8.10 -3.12
CA TYR A 19 9.99 -8.85 -1.91
C TYR A 19 8.77 -9.75 -2.13
N ALA A 20 7.73 -9.27 -2.81
CA ALA A 20 6.56 -10.09 -3.14
C ALA A 20 6.91 -11.29 -4.03
N GLN A 21 7.75 -11.10 -5.05
CA GLN A 21 8.22 -12.17 -5.95
C GLN A 21 9.03 -13.27 -5.25
N ASN A 22 9.53 -12.99 -4.04
CA ASN A 22 10.30 -13.94 -3.22
C ASN A 22 9.51 -14.42 -1.99
N ASP A 23 8.19 -14.20 -1.93
CA ASP A 23 7.33 -14.53 -0.78
C ASP A 23 7.73 -13.83 0.54
N LEU A 24 8.35 -12.65 0.44
CA LEU A 24 8.88 -11.88 1.57
C LEU A 24 8.10 -10.58 1.85
N ILE A 25 6.90 -10.40 1.30
CA ILE A 25 6.15 -9.15 1.41
C ILE A 25 5.82 -8.77 2.87
N GLU A 26 5.58 -9.75 3.73
CA GLU A 26 5.34 -9.52 5.16
C GLU A 26 6.57 -8.92 5.85
N THR A 27 7.76 -9.41 5.52
CA THR A 27 9.04 -8.87 6.02
C THR A 27 9.23 -7.43 5.56
N TRP A 28 8.93 -7.15 4.28
CA TRP A 28 9.01 -5.80 3.72
C TRP A 28 8.07 -4.83 4.46
N LEU A 29 6.79 -5.20 4.61
CA LEU A 29 5.79 -4.39 5.32
C LEU A 29 6.18 -4.14 6.75
N THR A 30 6.65 -5.18 7.44
CA THR A 30 7.07 -5.09 8.84
C THR A 30 8.20 -4.06 9.01
N ASN A 31 9.20 -4.10 8.14
CA ASN A 31 10.33 -3.17 8.18
C ASN A 31 9.92 -1.76 7.77
N PHE A 32 9.05 -1.62 6.77
CA PHE A 32 8.54 -0.32 6.32
C PHE A 32 7.75 0.38 7.42
N LEU A 33 6.73 -0.29 7.96
CA LEU A 33 5.81 0.27 8.97
C LEU A 33 6.54 0.58 10.29
N SER A 34 7.52 -0.23 10.67
CA SER A 34 8.34 0.01 11.88
C SER A 34 9.46 1.05 11.67
N GLY A 35 9.79 1.34 10.41
CA GLY A 35 10.82 2.28 10.00
C GLY A 35 10.22 3.56 9.44
N ILE A 36 10.54 3.86 8.18
CA ILE A 36 10.20 5.15 7.56
C ILE A 36 8.69 5.37 7.38
N GLY A 37 7.88 4.30 7.33
CA GLY A 37 6.44 4.37 7.26
C GLY A 37 5.80 4.89 8.55
N ASN A 38 6.54 4.82 9.67
CA ASN A 38 6.18 5.40 10.96
C ASN A 38 4.75 5.03 11.44
N ASN A 39 4.39 3.76 11.28
CA ASN A 39 3.12 3.20 11.72
C ASN A 39 3.33 1.93 12.56
N PRO A 40 4.02 2.05 13.73
CA PRO A 40 4.35 0.90 14.57
C PRO A 40 3.12 0.24 15.18
N GLY A 41 2.01 0.97 15.32
CA GLY A 41 0.73 0.44 15.77
C GLY A 41 0.17 -0.60 14.78
N LEU A 42 0.13 -0.26 13.50
CA LEU A 42 -0.28 -1.22 12.46
C LEU A 42 0.72 -2.37 12.34
N ALA A 43 2.03 -2.09 12.37
CA ALA A 43 3.06 -3.14 12.35
C ALA A 43 2.86 -4.16 13.47
N SER A 44 2.54 -3.70 14.68
CA SER A 44 2.29 -4.56 15.84
C SER A 44 0.96 -5.32 15.68
N GLY A 45 -0.09 -4.66 15.21
CA GLY A 45 -1.41 -5.28 14.97
C GLY A 45 -1.38 -6.38 13.90
N LEU A 46 -0.59 -6.20 12.84
CA LEU A 46 -0.43 -7.20 11.79
C LEU A 46 0.22 -8.50 12.31
N ARG A 47 1.05 -8.43 13.37
CA ARG A 47 1.73 -9.59 13.96
C ARG A 47 0.90 -10.38 14.96
N ILE A 48 -0.25 -9.85 15.40
CA ILE A 48 -1.07 -10.50 16.45
C ILE A 48 -1.59 -11.86 15.97
N GLU A 49 -1.91 -11.99 14.68
CA GLU A 49 -2.37 -13.25 14.10
C GLU A 49 -1.88 -13.35 12.64
N PRO A 50 -1.90 -14.55 12.04
CA PRO A 50 -1.46 -14.73 10.66
C PRO A 50 -2.28 -13.89 9.66
N ARG A 51 -1.61 -13.40 8.62
CA ARG A 51 -2.21 -12.60 7.54
C ARG A 51 -2.06 -13.28 6.19
N ASN A 52 -2.94 -12.95 5.29
CA ASN A 52 -2.72 -13.15 3.86
C ASN A 52 -2.41 -11.78 3.26
N TYR A 53 -1.41 -11.71 2.39
CA TYR A 53 -1.03 -10.50 1.67
C TYR A 53 -1.18 -10.71 0.17
N LEU A 54 -1.61 -9.67 -0.52
CA LEU A 54 -1.82 -9.66 -1.96
C LEU A 54 -1.15 -8.42 -2.54
N GLY A 55 -0.33 -8.62 -3.58
CA GLY A 55 0.36 -7.55 -4.28
C GLY A 55 1.82 -7.34 -3.84
N PRO A 56 2.44 -6.23 -4.25
CA PRO A 56 1.82 -5.05 -4.86
C PRO A 56 1.10 -5.32 -6.19
N VAL A 57 -0.06 -4.70 -6.38
CA VAL A 57 -0.83 -4.68 -7.64
C VAL A 57 -1.28 -3.26 -7.95
N LEU A 58 -1.43 -2.92 -9.23
CA LEU A 58 -1.91 -1.60 -9.63
C LEU A 58 -3.44 -1.55 -9.58
N VAL A 59 -4.01 -0.58 -8.85
CA VAL A 59 -5.46 -0.50 -8.60
C VAL A 59 -5.98 0.92 -8.77
N ASP A 60 -7.22 1.07 -9.26
CA ASP A 60 -7.93 2.36 -9.29
C ASP A 60 -8.08 2.89 -7.85
N LEU A 61 -7.60 4.11 -7.62
CA LEU A 61 -7.66 4.76 -6.31
C LEU A 61 -9.10 4.90 -5.76
N LYS A 62 -10.12 4.88 -6.62
CA LYS A 62 -11.54 4.92 -6.21
C LYS A 62 -12.05 3.61 -5.58
N THR A 63 -11.23 2.56 -5.57
CA THR A 63 -11.62 1.21 -5.12
C THR A 63 -11.78 1.09 -3.60
N PHE A 64 -11.11 1.96 -2.83
CA PHE A 64 -11.02 1.84 -1.37
C PHE A 64 -11.19 3.19 -0.69
N ASN A 65 -11.51 3.17 0.60
CA ASN A 65 -11.79 4.38 1.37
C ASN A 65 -10.65 4.71 2.33
N ARG A 66 -10.33 6.01 2.46
CA ARG A 66 -9.45 6.50 3.52
C ARG A 66 -10.03 6.17 4.89
N CYS A 67 -9.18 5.82 5.84
CA CYS A 67 -9.57 5.74 7.26
C CYS A 67 -8.96 6.88 8.09
N CYS A 68 -8.05 7.65 7.51
CA CYS A 68 -7.39 8.79 8.15
C CYS A 68 -7.53 10.05 7.29
N GLY A 69 -7.82 11.16 7.93
CA GLY A 69 -8.05 12.44 7.26
C GLY A 69 -8.56 13.54 8.17
N PRO A 70 -8.67 14.77 7.64
CA PRO A 70 -9.19 15.92 8.38
C PRO A 70 -10.71 15.96 8.49
N GLU A 71 -11.40 15.07 7.79
CA GLU A 71 -12.85 15.02 7.82
C GLU A 71 -13.34 14.47 9.19
N PRO A 72 -14.32 15.11 9.85
CA PRO A 72 -14.74 14.77 11.21
C PRO A 72 -15.20 13.31 11.40
N GLU A 73 -15.69 12.68 10.33
CA GLU A 73 -16.17 11.31 10.30
C GLU A 73 -15.05 10.25 10.15
N MET A 74 -13.81 10.67 9.93
CA MET A 74 -12.69 9.76 9.77
C MET A 74 -12.44 8.97 11.06
N LYS A 75 -12.32 7.64 10.90
CA LYS A 75 -11.96 6.71 11.99
C LYS A 75 -10.69 7.16 12.73
N HIS A 76 -9.72 7.67 11.99
CA HIS A 76 -8.49 8.29 12.50
C HIS A 76 -8.45 9.77 12.08
N HIS A 77 -9.21 10.60 12.78
CA HIS A 77 -9.22 12.05 12.54
C HIS A 77 -7.84 12.67 12.83
N GLU A 78 -7.34 13.48 11.89
CA GLU A 78 -6.12 14.26 12.02
C GLU A 78 -6.41 15.75 11.78
N PRO A 79 -5.88 16.69 12.59
CA PRO A 79 -6.09 18.11 12.35
C PRO A 79 -5.69 18.55 10.93
N THR A 80 -6.53 19.36 10.27
CA THR A 80 -6.35 19.81 8.88
C THR A 80 -4.95 20.35 8.60
N GLY A 81 -4.40 21.17 9.49
CA GLY A 81 -3.05 21.73 9.32
C GLY A 81 -1.94 20.67 9.24
N ASN A 82 -2.05 19.61 10.05
CA ASN A 82 -1.08 18.51 10.07
C ASN A 82 -1.21 17.65 8.81
N PHE A 83 -2.45 17.32 8.44
CA PHE A 83 -2.75 16.53 7.25
C PHE A 83 -2.26 17.24 5.98
N GLU A 84 -2.59 18.52 5.81
CA GLU A 84 -2.17 19.32 4.66
C GLU A 84 -0.65 19.50 4.57
N ALA A 85 0.03 19.67 5.71
CA ALA A 85 1.49 19.78 5.73
C ALA A 85 2.17 18.49 5.22
N ARG A 86 1.65 17.32 5.62
CA ARG A 86 2.16 16.02 5.17
C ARG A 86 1.85 15.77 3.69
N VAL A 87 0.63 16.07 3.25
CA VAL A 87 0.23 15.96 1.83
C VAL A 87 1.16 16.81 0.95
N LYS A 88 1.43 18.06 1.31
CA LYS A 88 2.35 18.94 0.56
C LYS A 88 3.77 18.41 0.49
N SER A 89 4.29 17.88 1.60
CA SER A 89 5.62 17.27 1.61
C SER A 89 5.71 16.07 0.67
N ILE A 90 4.64 15.29 0.56
CA ILE A 90 4.56 14.14 -0.33
C ILE A 90 4.39 14.60 -1.80
N GLU A 91 3.58 15.61 -2.08
CA GLU A 91 3.46 16.20 -3.41
C GLU A 91 4.82 16.67 -3.96
N GLN A 92 5.64 17.29 -3.11
CA GLN A 92 7.01 17.65 -3.47
C GLN A 92 7.89 16.42 -3.79
N ALA A 93 7.73 15.33 -3.04
CA ALA A 93 8.43 14.08 -3.30
C ALA A 93 7.98 13.43 -4.63
N ILE A 94 6.69 13.51 -4.97
CA ILE A 94 6.17 13.06 -6.28
C ILE A 94 6.82 13.88 -7.41
N VAL A 95 6.91 15.20 -7.26
CA VAL A 95 7.51 16.09 -8.25
C VAL A 95 9.01 15.83 -8.41
N SER A 96 9.72 15.52 -7.32
CA SER A 96 11.14 15.18 -7.36
C SER A 96 11.44 13.79 -7.95
N GLY A 97 10.41 13.00 -8.24
CA GLY A 97 10.54 11.67 -8.83
C GLY A 97 10.82 10.58 -7.81
N TYR A 98 10.55 10.81 -6.52
CA TYR A 98 10.67 9.76 -5.51
C TYR A 98 9.66 8.63 -5.79
N GLU A 99 10.17 7.41 -5.94
CA GLU A 99 9.35 6.21 -6.05
C GLU A 99 8.81 5.83 -4.66
N MET A 100 7.66 6.41 -4.31
CA MET A 100 7.05 6.18 -3.00
C MET A 100 6.61 4.72 -2.85
N PRO A 101 6.57 4.19 -1.62
CA PRO A 101 6.10 2.82 -1.39
C PRO A 101 4.63 2.60 -1.81
N PRO A 102 4.15 1.35 -1.92
CA PRO A 102 2.75 1.04 -2.16
C PRO A 102 1.80 1.46 -1.02
N LEU A 103 0.52 1.64 -1.34
CA LEU A 103 -0.56 1.79 -0.35
C LEU A 103 -0.85 0.45 0.35
N LEU A 104 -1.42 0.48 1.55
CA LEU A 104 -1.79 -0.74 2.29
C LEU A 104 -3.27 -0.73 2.65
N VAL A 105 -4.02 -1.67 2.10
CA VAL A 105 -5.47 -1.76 2.23
C VAL A 105 -5.86 -3.04 2.96
N ASN A 106 -6.72 -2.92 3.97
CA ASN A 106 -7.35 -4.07 4.61
C ASN A 106 -8.56 -4.51 3.79
N LEU A 107 -8.64 -5.80 3.47
CA LEU A 107 -9.82 -6.46 2.95
C LEU A 107 -10.51 -7.22 4.10
N GLU A 108 -11.54 -6.62 4.67
CA GLU A 108 -12.30 -7.28 5.74
C GLU A 108 -13.81 -7.10 5.53
N LYS A 109 -14.55 -8.22 5.60
CA LYS A 109 -16.02 -8.26 5.48
C LYS A 109 -16.55 -7.60 4.20
N GLY A 110 -15.78 -7.66 3.11
CA GLY A 110 -16.16 -7.04 1.83
C GLY A 110 -15.94 -5.53 1.77
N ALA A 111 -15.32 -4.92 2.78
CA ALA A 111 -14.88 -3.53 2.74
C ALA A 111 -13.38 -3.45 2.43
N LEU A 112 -13.00 -2.39 1.71
CA LEU A 112 -11.62 -2.03 1.41
C LEU A 112 -11.26 -0.72 2.12
N GLU A 113 -10.49 -0.83 3.20
CA GLU A 113 -10.08 0.30 4.04
C GLU A 113 -8.58 0.59 3.87
N LEU A 114 -8.22 1.83 3.53
CA LEU A 114 -6.82 2.25 3.40
C LEU A 114 -6.18 2.44 4.77
N THR A 115 -5.49 1.40 5.23
CA THR A 115 -4.87 1.34 6.57
C THR A 115 -3.50 2.00 6.67
N ASP A 116 -2.76 2.17 5.57
CA ASP A 116 -1.54 2.97 5.52
C ASP A 116 -1.40 3.71 4.19
N GLY A 117 -0.85 4.92 4.26
CA GLY A 117 -0.63 5.78 3.09
C GLY A 117 -1.75 6.77 2.80
N ASN A 118 -2.58 7.14 3.77
CA ASN A 118 -3.69 8.10 3.58
C ASN A 118 -3.23 9.47 3.03
N HIS A 119 -2.10 10.03 3.51
CA HIS A 119 -1.54 11.25 2.91
C HIS A 119 -0.98 11.01 1.51
N ARG A 120 -0.34 9.85 1.27
CA ARG A 120 0.16 9.46 -0.06
C ARG A 120 -0.98 9.36 -1.07
N TYR A 121 -2.08 8.72 -0.68
CA TYR A 121 -3.30 8.64 -1.45
C TYR A 121 -3.82 10.02 -1.86
N GLU A 122 -3.95 10.94 -0.90
CA GLU A 122 -4.42 12.29 -1.19
C GLU A 122 -3.47 13.04 -2.14
N SER A 123 -2.16 12.97 -1.89
CA SER A 123 -1.16 13.58 -2.78
C SER A 123 -1.20 13.00 -4.19
N LEU A 124 -1.43 11.68 -4.34
CA LEU A 124 -1.56 11.01 -5.63
C LEU A 124 -2.80 11.51 -6.38
N LEU A 125 -3.95 11.63 -5.71
CA LEU A 125 -5.17 12.18 -6.32
C LEU A 125 -4.97 13.61 -6.79
N ARG A 126 -4.35 14.46 -5.95
CA ARG A 126 -4.05 15.87 -6.31
C ARG A 126 -3.07 15.99 -7.47
N ALA A 127 -2.15 15.04 -7.59
CA ALA A 127 -1.21 14.94 -8.69
C ALA A 127 -1.81 14.28 -9.96
N GLY A 128 -3.10 13.94 -9.96
CA GLY A 128 -3.82 13.42 -11.14
C GLY A 128 -3.71 11.92 -11.37
N TYR A 129 -3.10 11.17 -10.45
CA TYR A 129 -3.03 9.72 -10.57
C TYR A 129 -4.42 9.11 -10.38
N THR A 130 -4.78 8.20 -11.27
CA THR A 130 -6.04 7.42 -11.17
C THR A 130 -5.80 6.03 -10.63
N HIS A 131 -4.58 5.51 -10.80
CA HIS A 131 -4.19 4.18 -10.37
C HIS A 131 -2.89 4.24 -9.57
N TYR A 132 -2.75 3.37 -8.58
CA TYR A 132 -1.51 3.25 -7.83
C TYR A 132 -1.28 1.86 -7.26
N TRP A 133 0.00 1.57 -7.00
CA TRP A 133 0.45 0.31 -6.44
C TRP A 133 -0.04 0.14 -5.02
N THR A 134 -0.73 -0.96 -4.77
CA THR A 134 -1.43 -1.25 -3.52
C THR A 134 -1.15 -2.69 -3.10
N ILE A 135 -0.89 -2.88 -1.81
CA ILE A 135 -0.84 -4.17 -1.14
C ILE A 135 -2.14 -4.33 -0.36
N PHE A 136 -2.79 -5.48 -0.51
CA PHE A 136 -3.95 -5.85 0.29
C PHE A 136 -3.55 -6.82 1.38
N TRP A 137 -4.25 -6.78 2.50
CA TRP A 137 -4.09 -7.75 3.57
C TRP A 137 -5.44 -8.13 4.16
N GLU A 138 -5.57 -9.38 4.63
CA GLU A 138 -6.69 -9.84 5.44
C GLU A 138 -6.19 -10.72 6.59
N THR A 139 -6.97 -10.82 7.67
CA THR A 139 -6.73 -11.82 8.72
C THR A 139 -6.99 -13.22 8.19
N ARG A 140 -6.01 -14.12 8.33
CA ARG A 140 -6.15 -15.52 7.92
C ARG A 140 -7.08 -16.25 8.90
N ARG A 141 -8.29 -16.58 8.45
CA ARG A 141 -9.23 -17.48 9.15
C ARG A 141 -9.10 -18.87 8.49
N ALA A 142 -8.81 -19.94 9.24
CA ALA A 142 -8.52 -21.29 8.72
C ALA A 142 -9.61 -21.86 7.77
N GLU A 143 -9.39 -22.81 6.85
CA GLU A 143 -8.35 -23.88 6.73
C GLU A 143 -7.50 -23.86 5.45
N LYS A 144 -7.76 -23.00 4.46
CA LYS A 144 -6.95 -22.93 3.23
C LYS A 144 -6.35 -21.52 3.07
N PRO A 145 -5.08 -21.40 2.65
CA PRO A 145 -4.62 -20.15 2.07
C PRO A 145 -5.58 -19.84 0.92
N LYS A 146 -6.27 -18.70 0.98
CA LYS A 146 -7.00 -18.21 -0.17
C LYS A 146 -5.98 -17.95 -1.27
N ALA A 147 -6.18 -18.57 -2.42
CA ALA A 147 -5.36 -18.25 -3.58
C ALA A 147 -5.59 -16.79 -3.98
N PHE A 148 -4.65 -16.22 -4.73
CA PHE A 148 -4.78 -14.88 -5.32
C PHE A 148 -6.16 -14.67 -5.97
N GLU A 149 -6.66 -15.72 -6.64
CA GLU A 149 -7.98 -15.77 -7.26
C GLU A 149 -9.13 -15.63 -6.24
N ASP A 150 -9.04 -16.23 -5.05
CA ASP A 150 -10.11 -16.23 -4.06
C ASP A 150 -10.27 -14.88 -3.34
N LEU A 151 -9.24 -14.04 -3.32
CA LEU A 151 -9.30 -12.67 -2.79
C LEU A 151 -9.93 -11.69 -3.79
N ILE A 152 -9.73 -11.97 -5.08
CA ILE A 152 -10.13 -11.12 -6.20
C ILE A 152 -11.56 -11.44 -6.66
N THR A 153 -11.95 -12.72 -6.71
CA THR A 153 -13.27 -13.15 -7.25
C THR A 153 -14.46 -12.69 -6.39
N VAL A 154 -14.23 -12.30 -5.14
CA VAL A 154 -15.28 -11.85 -4.20
C VAL A 154 -15.50 -10.35 -4.19
N HIS A 155 -14.58 -9.54 -4.74
CA HIS A 155 -14.73 -8.08 -4.71
C HIS A 155 -14.91 -7.53 -6.13
N PRO A 156 -16.04 -6.86 -6.44
CA PRO A 156 -16.36 -6.35 -7.78
C PRO A 156 -15.31 -5.42 -8.40
N ALA A 157 -14.40 -4.87 -7.59
CA ALA A 157 -13.34 -3.99 -8.04
C ALA A 157 -12.19 -4.71 -8.78
N PHE A 158 -12.13 -6.04 -8.74
CA PHE A 158 -11.04 -6.81 -9.36
C PHE A 158 -11.50 -7.64 -10.57
N ASN A 159 -12.54 -7.18 -11.28
CA ASN A 159 -13.17 -7.91 -12.39
C ASN A 159 -12.25 -8.18 -13.61
N ASP A 160 -11.03 -7.64 -13.65
CA ASP A 160 -10.04 -7.91 -14.71
C ASP A 160 -8.73 -8.47 -14.13
N LEU A 161 -8.76 -9.77 -13.85
CA LEU A 161 -7.65 -10.55 -13.29
C LEU A 161 -6.41 -10.55 -14.19
N GLU A 162 -6.61 -10.51 -15.51
CA GLU A 162 -5.53 -10.57 -16.49
C GLU A 162 -4.81 -9.22 -16.63
N ALA A 163 -5.53 -8.11 -16.53
CA ALA A 163 -4.93 -6.79 -16.46
C ALA A 163 -4.06 -6.60 -15.20
N LEU A 164 -4.52 -7.11 -14.03
CA LEU A 164 -3.75 -7.05 -12.78
C LEU A 164 -2.45 -7.85 -12.87
N LYS A 165 -2.48 -9.06 -13.46
CA LYS A 165 -1.29 -9.88 -13.70
C LYS A 165 -0.30 -9.24 -14.68
N ALA A 166 -0.80 -8.59 -15.74
CA ALA A 166 0.06 -7.90 -16.71
C ALA A 166 0.84 -6.74 -16.07
N THR A 167 0.25 -6.01 -15.12
CA THR A 167 0.92 -4.89 -14.44
C THR A 167 2.13 -5.32 -13.61
N GLN A 168 2.12 -6.52 -13.02
CA GLN A 168 3.26 -7.05 -12.26
C GLN A 168 4.49 -7.36 -13.14
N ASN A 169 4.31 -7.55 -14.45
CA ASN A 169 5.39 -7.91 -15.38
C ASN A 169 5.99 -6.71 -16.15
N GLU A 170 5.30 -5.54 -16.21
CA GLU A 170 5.71 -4.39 -17.03
C GLU A 170 6.13 -3.15 -16.20
N HIS A 171 7.12 -3.31 -15.33
CA HIS A 171 7.47 -2.29 -14.33
C HIS A 171 8.10 -0.99 -14.91
N SER A 172 8.77 -1.05 -16.07
CA SER A 172 9.57 0.09 -16.57
C SER A 172 8.81 1.07 -17.48
N THR A 173 7.71 0.62 -18.12
CA THR A 173 7.01 1.41 -19.16
C THR A 173 5.77 2.12 -18.60
N PHE A 174 5.19 1.59 -17.52
CA PHE A 174 3.87 2.02 -17.03
C PHE A 174 3.88 3.34 -16.24
N ILE A 175 4.96 3.63 -15.49
CA ILE A 175 5.09 4.86 -14.66
C ILE A 175 4.98 6.15 -15.50
N LYS A 176 5.28 6.11 -16.80
CA LYS A 176 5.19 7.27 -17.69
C LYS A 176 3.80 7.52 -18.30
N ARG A 177 2.87 6.56 -18.20
CA ARG A 177 1.55 6.60 -18.91
C ARG A 177 0.35 6.98 -18.04
N LEU A 178 0.51 7.08 -16.72
CA LEU A 178 -0.59 7.30 -15.76
C LEU A 178 -0.74 8.75 -15.26
N ARG A 179 -0.03 9.71 -15.88
CA ARG A 179 -0.20 11.14 -15.62
C ARG A 179 -1.19 11.77 -16.59
#